data_AF-A0A2V6YP02-F1
#
_entry.id   AF-A0A2V6YP02-F1
#
_cell.length_a   1.000
_cell.length_b   1.000
_cell.length_c   1.000
_cell.angle_alpha   90.00
_cell.angle_beta   90.00
_cell.angle_gamma   90.00
#
_symmetry.space_group_name_H-M   'P 1'
#
loop_
_entity.id
_entity.type
_entity.pdbx_description
1 polymer ?
#
loop_
_entity_poly.entity_id
_entity_poly.type
_entity_poly.pdbx_seq_one_letter_code
_entity_poly.pdbx_strand_id
1 'polypeptide(L)' 'MLARMEISVESLKRTAALGGFAWTDAELEAIRPAVQRLLEALEQLERVPLGNVEPTTQYRVL' A
#
# COMPACT_ATOMS: atom_id res chain seq x y z
N MET A 1 5.97 9.99 2.89
CA MET A 1 5.82 9.50 4.26
C MET A 1 4.48 8.79 4.37
N LEU A 2 4.47 7.51 3.98
CA LEU A 2 3.50 6.54 4.44
C LEU A 2 3.70 6.45 5.95
N ALA A 3 2.80 7.06 6.71
CA ALA A 3 2.79 6.87 8.16
C ALA A 3 2.77 5.36 8.44
N ARG A 4 3.55 4.92 9.42
CA ARG A 4 3.59 3.50 9.81
C ARG A 4 2.18 3.07 10.21
N MET A 5 1.51 2.36 9.30
CA MET A 5 0.12 1.98 9.46
C MET A 5 0.08 0.57 10.04
N GLU A 6 -0.47 0.43 11.25
CA GLU A 6 -0.82 -0.89 11.75
C GLU A 6 -1.96 -1.47 10.90
N ILE A 7 -1.70 -2.61 10.27
CA ILE A 7 -2.68 -3.29 9.42
C ILE A 7 -3.48 -4.26 10.27
N SER A 8 -4.75 -3.91 10.50
CA SER A 8 -5.76 -4.77 11.10
C SER A 8 -6.77 -5.21 10.04
N VAL A 9 -7.53 -6.28 10.30
CA VAL A 9 -8.63 -6.69 9.41
C VAL A 9 -9.64 -5.57 9.22
N GLU A 10 -9.93 -4.81 10.26
CA GLU A 10 -10.85 -3.67 10.19
C GLU A 10 -10.35 -2.58 9.23
N SER A 11 -9.05 -2.25 9.25
CA SER A 11 -8.48 -1.26 8.32
C SER A 11 -8.47 -1.77 6.88
N LEU A 12 -8.18 -3.06 6.68
CA LEU A 12 -8.28 -3.70 5.37
C LEU A 12 -9.72 -3.71 4.84
N LYS A 13 -10.70 -3.98 5.70
CA LYS A 13 -12.12 -3.98 5.35
C LYS A 13 -12.60 -2.59 4.89
N ARG A 14 -12.22 -1.54 5.62
CA ARG A 14 -12.51 -0.14 5.22
C ARG A 14 -11.88 0.19 3.87
N THR A 15 -10.62 -0.20 3.67
CA THR A 15 -9.91 0.04 2.41
C THR A 15 -10.53 -0.72 1.23
N ALA A 16 -10.88 -1.98 1.42
CA ALA A 16 -11.55 -2.81 0.42
C ALA A 16 -12.90 -2.21 0.00
N ALA A 17 -13.68 -1.70 0.96
CA ALA A 17 -14.94 -1.04 0.69
C ALA A 17 -14.80 0.23 -0.16
N LEU A 18 -13.72 1.01 0.00
CA LEU A 18 -13.43 2.17 -0.86
C LEU A 18 -13.22 1.77 -2.34
N GLY A 19 -12.74 0.55 -2.58
CA GLY A 19 -12.61 -0.04 -3.91
C GLY A 19 -13.86 -0.79 -4.39
N GLY A 20 -14.94 -0.81 -3.61
CA GLY A 20 -16.17 -1.55 -3.92
C GLY A 20 -16.08 -3.06 -3.70
N PHE A 21 -15.07 -3.56 -2.96
CA PHE A 21 -14.91 -4.98 -2.67
C PHE A 21 -15.64 -5.37 -1.38
N ALA A 22 -16.41 -6.47 -1.46
CA ALA A 22 -17.15 -7.05 -0.33
C ALA A 22 -16.45 -8.30 0.23
N TRP A 23 -15.18 -8.17 0.59
CA TRP A 23 -14.40 -9.27 1.13
C TRP A 23 -14.80 -9.64 2.56
N THR A 24 -14.78 -10.93 2.83
CA THR A 24 -14.99 -11.51 4.15
C THR A 24 -13.76 -11.33 5.03
N ASP A 25 -13.94 -11.39 6.35
CA ASP A 25 -12.83 -11.28 7.30
C ASP A 25 -11.77 -12.39 7.10
N ALA A 26 -12.19 -13.58 6.67
CA ALA A 26 -11.28 -14.69 6.35
C ALA A 26 -10.40 -14.41 5.12
N GLU A 27 -10.98 -13.83 4.06
CA GLU A 27 -10.23 -13.41 2.88
C GLU A 27 -9.25 -12.28 3.22
N LEU A 28 -9.67 -11.33 4.07
CA LEU A 28 -8.83 -10.24 4.54
C LEU A 28 -7.66 -10.73 5.40
N GLU A 29 -7.88 -11.68 6.30
CA GLU A 29 -6.79 -12.31 7.07
C GLU A 29 -5.82 -13.08 6.17
N ALA A 30 -6.33 -13.77 5.13
CA ALA A 30 -5.48 -14.49 4.20
C ALA A 30 -4.52 -13.58 3.43
N ILE A 31 -4.96 -12.37 3.05
CA ILE A 31 -4.11 -11.41 2.32
C ILE A 31 -3.28 -10.50 3.23
N ARG A 32 -3.62 -10.39 4.52
CA ARG A 32 -2.99 -9.47 5.46
C ARG A 32 -1.46 -9.57 5.48
N PRO A 33 -0.83 -10.76 5.51
CA PRO A 33 0.63 -10.87 5.46
C PRO A 33 1.24 -10.34 4.15
N ALA A 34 0.53 -10.49 3.02
CA ALA A 34 1.00 -9.98 1.73
C ALA A 34 0.93 -8.45 1.70
N VAL A 35 -0.16 -7.86 2.18
CA VAL A 35 -0.29 -6.40 2.30
C VAL A 35 0.80 -5.82 3.20
N GLN A 36 1.10 -6.48 4.33
CA GLN A 36 2.17 -6.05 5.23
C GLN A 36 3.54 -6.02 4.53
N ARG A 37 3.90 -7.08 3.79
CA ARG A 37 5.16 -7.11 3.02
C ARG A 37 5.22 -6.02 1.94
N LEU A 38 4.10 -5.73 1.29
CA LEU A 38 4.04 -4.66 0.27
C LEU A 38 4.28 -3.29 0.90
N LEU A 39 3.73 -3.02 2.09
CA LEU A 39 3.97 -1.77 2.80
C LEU A 39 5.42 -1.64 3.26
N GLU A 40 6.03 -2.71 3.74
CA GLU A 40 7.46 -2.75 4.08
C GLU A 40 8.34 -2.46 2.85
N ALA A 41 7.96 -2.96 1.67
CA ALA A 41 8.65 -2.66 0.42
C ALA A 41 8.48 -1.20 0.00
N LEU A 42 7.29 -0.61 0.18
CA LEU A 42 7.06 0.81 -0.08
C LEU A 42 7.85 1.70 0.89
N GLU A 43 8.02 1.30 2.15
CA GLU A 43 8.88 2.01 3.10
C GLU A 43 10.33 2.10 2.62
N GLN A 44 10.82 1.09 1.87
CA GLN A 44 12.16 1.17 1.26
C GLN A 44 12.27 2.28 0.22
N LEU A 45 11.19 2.58 -0.51
CA LEU A 45 11.17 3.66 -1.50
C LEU A 45 11.31 5.04 -0.84
N GLU A 46 10.90 5.20 0.41
CA GLU A 46 11.07 6.46 1.15
C GLU A 46 12.53 6.79 1.45
N ARG A 47 13.41 5.78 1.40
CA ARG A 47 14.85 5.95 1.60
C ARG A 47 15.56 6.45 0.35
N VAL A 48 14.88 6.49 -0.79
CA VAL A 48 15.47 6.94 -2.05
C VAL A 48 15.65 8.46 -2.00
N PRO A 49 16.86 8.99 -2.21
CA PRO A 49 17.10 10.42 -2.24
C PRO A 49 16.51 11.01 -3.52
N LEU A 50 15.31 11.59 -3.42
CA LEU A 50 14.62 12.16 -4.58
C LEU A 50 15.26 13.48 -5.05
N GLY A 51 15.98 14.21 -4.20
CA GLY A 51 16.57 15.50 -4.58
C GLY A 51 15.51 16.50 -5.06
N ASN A 52 15.79 17.21 -6.15
CA ASN A 52 14.88 18.21 -6.73
C ASN A 52 14.19 17.68 -8.00
N VAL A 53 13.64 16.47 -7.92
CA VAL A 53 12.88 15.86 -9.04
C VAL A 53 11.41 16.26 -8.97
N GLU A 54 10.85 16.64 -10.11
CA GLU A 54 9.42 16.88 -10.25
C GLU A 54 8.66 15.55 -10.32
N PRO A 55 7.49 15.42 -9.66
CA PRO A 55 6.62 14.26 -9.84
C PRO A 55 6.20 14.09 -11.31
N THR A 56 6.28 12.87 -11.84
CA THR A 56 5.81 12.56 -13.21
C THR A 56 4.62 11.61 -13.17
N THR A 57 3.67 11.82 -14.07
CA THR A 57 2.56 10.89 -14.35
C THR A 57 2.77 10.10 -15.65
N GLN A 58 3.88 10.36 -16.35
CA GLN A 58 4.21 9.71 -17.62
C GLN A 58 5.56 8.99 -17.50
N TYR A 59 5.56 7.73 -17.91
CA TYR A 59 6.79 6.94 -18.06
C TYR A 59 7.17 6.95 -19.53
N ARG A 60 8.36 7.47 -19.85
CA ARG A 60 8.96 7.28 -21.18
C ARG A 60 9.77 6.00 -21.14
N VAL A 61 9.29 4.97 -21.82
CA VAL A 61 10.07 3.77 -22.08
C VAL A 61 10.79 4.02 -23.40
N LEU A 62 12.12 4.08 -23.36
CA LEU A 62 12.98 4.15 -24.54
C LEU A 62 13.29 2.74 -25.04
#